data_AF-A0A1C3KR35-F1
#
_entry.id   AF-A0A1C3KR35-F1
#
_cell.length_a   1.000
_cell.length_b   1.000
_cell.length_c   1.000
_cell.angle_alpha   90.00
_cell.angle_beta   90.00
_cell.angle_gamma   90.00
#
_symmetry.space_group_name_H-M   'P 1'
#
loop_
_entity.id
_entity.type
_entity.pdbx_description
1 polymer ?
#
loop_
_entity_poly.entity_id
_entity_poly.type
_entity_poly.pdbx_seq_one_letter_code
_entity_poly.pdbx_strand_id
1 'polypeptide(L)'
;MSIDEGDFFKFARGINLKDAHSYKEYDELENVANGQSSHENIWSSLKSTHRYINEELFRKISRNLETYNNISDSENRKERCKHYKYWAYGKMMEIFQNSTNSNISDVINEFLNVHKRIIDGPSKISGCEIHFILRTMDQLEYLLEQKHLDNYFRNFENIKNSIKCDKSTVDIYIKYLNRIIYLYNRHKDEEECCDEWGINLCNEYFSCLSEFKPTELKSKLECGTLHSTQGSKEVVKSYVNENPLNSISSEGGNNMPKGEDEISPFVSVNGDILPQEVADSSTNLEDQYNIMSSNFRDGLFGASIIGTIFFFIYYFRFRNCGPKLHKKSRKKKIYEDYVHEENEQELSMDDFEPVYIYTQSNRLYMAYHPARNSDTITRTVHYD
;
A
#
# COMPACT_ATOMS: atom_id res chain seq x y z
N MET A 1 2.82 18.12 7.09
CA MET A 1 3.00 17.59 5.73
C MET A 1 1.69 17.82 5.02
N SER A 2 1.68 18.68 4.00
CA SER A 2 0.52 18.97 3.18
C SER A 2 0.20 17.79 2.26
N ILE A 3 -1.05 17.67 1.83
CA ILE A 3 -1.45 16.69 0.82
C ILE A 3 -0.65 16.90 -0.47
N ASP A 4 -0.53 18.17 -0.88
CA ASP A 4 0.22 18.69 -2.02
C ASP A 4 1.68 18.25 -2.12
N GLU A 5 2.33 17.88 -1.02
CA GLU A 5 3.73 17.43 -1.07
C GLU A 5 3.89 16.12 -1.87
N GLY A 6 2.81 15.38 -2.11
CA GLY A 6 2.77 14.16 -2.93
C GLY A 6 2.32 14.39 -4.37
N ASP A 7 2.01 15.63 -4.78
CA ASP A 7 1.52 15.89 -6.13
C ASP A 7 2.66 15.78 -7.16
N PHE A 8 2.59 14.71 -7.97
CA PHE A 8 3.59 14.41 -8.99
C PHE A 8 3.73 15.53 -10.03
N PHE A 9 2.67 16.26 -10.37
CA PHE A 9 2.73 17.32 -11.36
C PHE A 9 3.47 18.56 -10.83
N LYS A 10 3.19 18.94 -9.57
CA LYS A 10 3.95 19.97 -8.84
C LYS A 10 5.43 19.57 -8.68
N PHE A 11 5.70 18.32 -8.30
CA PHE A 11 7.05 17.75 -8.19
C PHE A 11 7.81 17.77 -9.53
N ALA A 12 7.24 17.16 -10.59
CA ALA A 12 7.86 17.01 -11.89
C ALA A 12 8.11 18.36 -12.57
N ARG A 13 7.22 19.34 -12.39
CA ARG A 13 7.45 20.73 -12.80
C ARG A 13 8.66 21.34 -12.08
N GLY A 14 8.81 21.10 -10.78
CA GLY A 14 9.93 21.58 -9.96
C GLY A 14 11.30 21.02 -10.35
N ILE A 15 11.35 19.80 -10.91
CA ILE A 15 12.59 19.18 -11.43
C ILE A 15 12.71 19.16 -12.97
N ASN A 16 11.78 19.82 -13.68
CA ASN A 16 11.67 19.87 -15.14
C ASN A 16 11.56 18.47 -15.83
N LEU A 17 10.90 17.51 -15.18
CA LEU A 17 10.62 16.15 -15.68
C LEU A 17 9.37 16.13 -16.58
N LYS A 18 9.44 16.82 -17.72
CA LYS A 18 8.29 17.05 -18.63
C LYS A 18 8.01 15.89 -19.59
N ASP A 19 8.94 14.96 -19.69
CA ASP A 19 8.88 13.77 -20.54
C ASP A 19 8.12 12.59 -19.91
N ALA A 20 7.92 12.61 -18.59
CA ALA A 20 7.16 11.60 -17.87
C ALA A 20 5.67 11.57 -18.26
N HIS A 21 5.03 10.40 -18.15
CA HIS A 21 3.68 10.18 -18.67
C HIS A 21 2.66 11.10 -18.00
N SER A 22 2.61 11.10 -16.67
CA SER A 22 1.62 11.89 -15.94
C SER A 22 1.90 13.37 -15.89
N TYR A 23 3.12 13.81 -16.23
CA TYR A 23 3.32 15.24 -16.52
C TYR A 23 2.48 15.64 -17.73
N LYS A 24 2.57 14.87 -18.82
CA LYS A 24 1.93 15.20 -20.11
C LYS A 24 0.41 15.26 -20.00
N GLU A 25 -0.26 14.29 -19.38
CA GLU A 25 -1.73 14.37 -19.27
C GLU A 25 -2.20 15.53 -18.37
N TYR A 26 -1.53 15.83 -17.24
CA TYR A 26 -1.95 16.98 -16.41
C TYR A 26 -1.62 18.34 -17.05
N ASP A 27 -0.53 18.45 -17.82
CA ASP A 27 -0.24 19.65 -18.64
C ASP A 27 -1.27 19.79 -19.77
N GLU A 28 -1.74 18.68 -20.34
CA GLU A 28 -2.81 18.66 -21.32
C GLU A 28 -4.17 19.09 -20.75
N LEU A 29 -4.55 18.56 -19.57
CA LEU A 29 -5.82 18.82 -18.89
C LEU A 29 -5.95 20.27 -18.37
N GLU A 30 -4.84 21.00 -18.25
CA GLU A 30 -4.84 22.44 -17.94
C GLU A 30 -4.99 23.36 -19.16
N ASN A 31 -5.02 22.83 -20.39
CA ASN A 31 -5.23 23.66 -21.58
C ASN A 31 -6.69 24.13 -21.72
N VAL A 32 -6.86 25.40 -22.08
CA VAL A 32 -8.16 25.99 -22.44
C VAL A 32 -8.36 25.86 -23.95
N ALA A 33 -9.55 25.44 -24.38
CA ALA A 33 -9.90 25.38 -25.79
C ALA A 33 -10.03 26.79 -26.40
N ASN A 34 -9.31 27.05 -27.49
CA ASN A 34 -9.51 28.23 -28.34
C ASN A 34 -10.73 28.02 -29.24
N GLY A 35 -11.93 28.19 -28.68
CA GLY A 35 -13.19 28.04 -29.42
C GLY A 35 -14.42 28.26 -28.55
N GLN A 36 -15.59 28.15 -29.18
CA GLN A 36 -16.87 28.13 -28.49
C GLN A 36 -17.19 26.68 -28.10
N SER A 37 -17.46 26.40 -26.82
CA SER A 37 -17.71 25.03 -26.36
C SER A 37 -19.09 24.55 -26.84
N SER A 38 -19.22 23.26 -27.17
CA SER A 38 -20.54 22.67 -27.44
C SER A 38 -21.49 22.76 -26.24
N HIS A 39 -20.94 22.99 -25.04
CA HIS A 39 -21.63 23.09 -23.77
C HIS A 39 -21.95 24.54 -23.33
N GLU A 40 -21.85 25.57 -24.18
CA GLU A 40 -22.16 26.96 -23.78
C GLU A 40 -23.61 27.20 -23.34
N ASN A 41 -24.57 26.42 -23.84
CA ASN A 41 -25.94 26.41 -23.32
C ASN A 41 -25.99 25.92 -21.85
N ILE A 42 -25.12 24.97 -21.49
CA ILE A 42 -25.01 24.46 -20.13
C ILE A 42 -24.37 25.52 -19.23
N TRP A 43 -23.29 26.17 -19.67
CA TRP A 43 -22.70 27.32 -18.96
C TRP A 43 -23.73 28.41 -18.68
N SER A 44 -24.50 28.79 -19.70
CA SER A 44 -25.59 29.78 -19.58
C SER A 44 -26.65 29.36 -18.56
N SER A 45 -26.97 28.07 -18.47
CA SER A 45 -27.91 27.50 -17.48
C SER A 45 -27.37 27.42 -16.04
N LEU A 46 -26.05 27.57 -15.86
CA LEU A 46 -25.36 27.51 -14.57
C LEU A 46 -24.99 28.89 -14.01
N LYS A 47 -24.98 29.93 -14.86
CA LYS A 47 -24.48 31.28 -14.59
C LYS A 47 -25.17 32.03 -13.43
N SER A 48 -26.36 31.58 -13.01
CA SER A 48 -27.10 32.09 -11.84
C SER A 48 -26.91 31.27 -10.56
N THR A 49 -26.13 30.19 -10.61
CA THR A 49 -26.01 29.18 -9.53
C THR A 49 -24.58 28.79 -9.16
N HIS A 50 -23.58 29.10 -9.99
CA HIS A 50 -22.18 28.80 -9.66
C HIS A 50 -21.64 29.73 -8.56
N ARG A 51 -20.95 29.15 -7.58
CA ARG A 51 -20.23 29.87 -6.50
C ARG A 51 -18.73 29.63 -6.56
N TYR A 52 -18.31 28.51 -7.13
CA TYR A 52 -16.95 27.99 -7.07
C TYR A 52 -16.32 27.75 -8.44
N ILE A 53 -17.11 27.38 -9.45
CA ILE A 53 -16.65 27.06 -10.80
C ILE A 53 -16.81 28.29 -11.71
N ASN A 54 -15.67 28.84 -12.13
CA ASN A 54 -15.61 29.93 -13.09
C ASN A 54 -15.65 29.43 -14.56
N GLU A 55 -15.74 30.36 -15.50
CA GLU A 55 -15.86 30.02 -16.93
C GLU A 55 -14.63 29.29 -17.47
N GLU A 56 -13.41 29.62 -17.01
CA GLU A 56 -12.19 28.96 -17.45
C GLU A 56 -12.19 27.48 -17.04
N LEU A 57 -12.52 27.19 -15.78
CA LEU A 57 -12.61 25.83 -15.27
C LEU A 57 -13.75 25.06 -15.94
N PHE A 58 -14.90 25.69 -16.18
CA PHE A 58 -15.99 25.09 -16.97
C PHE A 58 -15.51 24.71 -18.39
N ARG A 59 -14.78 25.61 -19.08
CA ARG A 59 -14.22 25.35 -20.41
C ARG A 59 -13.22 24.19 -20.38
N LYS A 60 -12.35 24.11 -19.36
CA LYS A 60 -11.42 22.97 -19.14
C LYS A 60 -12.18 21.65 -18.92
N ILE A 61 -13.13 21.63 -17.98
CA ILE A 61 -13.97 20.46 -17.69
C ILE A 61 -14.66 19.96 -18.97
N SER A 62 -15.28 20.86 -19.74
CA SER A 62 -15.97 20.54 -21.00
C SER A 62 -15.01 19.93 -22.03
N ARG A 63 -13.90 20.61 -22.35
CA ARG A 63 -12.90 20.15 -23.32
C ARG A 63 -12.27 18.80 -22.93
N ASN A 64 -12.00 18.60 -21.64
CA ASN A 64 -11.37 17.37 -21.15
C ASN A 64 -12.32 16.17 -21.35
N LEU A 65 -13.60 16.31 -21.01
CA LEU A 65 -14.64 15.30 -21.24
C LEU A 65 -14.92 15.08 -22.74
N GLU A 66 -15.03 16.15 -23.52
CA GLU A 66 -15.17 16.09 -24.99
C GLU A 66 -13.99 15.32 -25.64
N THR A 67 -12.76 15.45 -25.12
CA THR A 67 -11.60 14.71 -25.66
C THR A 67 -11.68 13.23 -25.32
N TYR A 68 -11.99 12.88 -24.06
CA TYR A 68 -12.18 11.50 -23.61
C TYR A 68 -13.16 10.74 -24.52
N ASN A 69 -14.30 11.36 -24.86
CA ASN A 69 -15.36 10.73 -25.65
C ASN A 69 -14.96 10.46 -27.13
N ASN A 70 -13.84 10.99 -27.59
CA ASN A 70 -13.31 10.76 -28.94
C ASN A 70 -12.18 9.71 -28.99
N ILE A 71 -11.86 9.06 -27.86
CA ILE A 71 -10.84 8.00 -27.79
C ILE A 71 -11.49 6.65 -28.13
N SER A 72 -11.05 6.02 -29.22
CA SER A 72 -11.56 4.73 -29.71
C SER A 72 -10.88 3.50 -29.09
N ASP A 73 -9.77 3.68 -28.38
CA ASP A 73 -9.02 2.63 -27.70
C ASP A 73 -9.47 2.57 -26.23
N SER A 74 -10.04 1.46 -25.79
CA SER A 74 -10.72 1.38 -24.48
C SER A 74 -9.77 1.51 -23.29
N GLU A 75 -8.52 1.04 -23.40
CA GLU A 75 -7.53 1.13 -22.32
C GLU A 75 -7.01 2.57 -22.17
N ASN A 76 -6.62 3.21 -23.27
CA ASN A 76 -6.27 4.64 -23.30
C ASN A 76 -7.45 5.52 -22.84
N ARG A 77 -8.69 5.15 -23.21
CA ARG A 77 -9.92 5.82 -22.75
C ARG A 77 -10.06 5.73 -21.22
N LYS A 78 -9.93 4.54 -20.63
CA LYS A 78 -9.94 4.35 -19.16
C LYS A 78 -8.81 5.12 -18.48
N GLU A 79 -7.57 4.97 -18.96
CA GLU A 79 -6.41 5.67 -18.42
C GLU A 79 -6.64 7.19 -18.45
N ARG A 80 -7.15 7.74 -19.56
CA ARG A 80 -7.42 9.18 -19.69
C ARG A 80 -8.58 9.67 -18.83
N CYS A 81 -9.59 8.84 -18.60
CA CYS A 81 -10.57 9.16 -17.56
C CYS A 81 -9.92 9.24 -16.18
N LYS A 82 -8.98 8.35 -15.86
CA LYS A 82 -8.31 8.32 -14.56
C LYS A 82 -7.51 9.60 -14.28
N HIS A 83 -6.72 10.10 -15.23
CA HIS A 83 -6.09 11.43 -15.10
C HIS A 83 -7.14 12.53 -14.91
N TYR A 84 -8.26 12.48 -15.63
CA TYR A 84 -9.33 13.46 -15.48
C TYR A 84 -10.00 13.42 -14.09
N LYS A 85 -10.37 12.24 -13.58
CA LYS A 85 -10.90 12.05 -12.20
C LYS A 85 -9.91 12.61 -11.17
N TYR A 86 -8.65 12.21 -11.24
CA TYR A 86 -7.58 12.68 -10.36
C TYR A 86 -7.25 14.17 -10.48
N TRP A 87 -7.38 14.77 -11.67
CA TRP A 87 -7.28 16.22 -11.87
C TRP A 87 -8.48 16.96 -11.27
N ALA A 88 -9.70 16.45 -11.46
CA ALA A 88 -10.93 17.00 -10.90
C ALA A 88 -10.90 17.02 -9.37
N TYR A 89 -10.44 15.94 -8.71
CA TYR A 89 -10.21 15.92 -7.27
C TYR A 89 -9.20 16.99 -6.82
N GLY A 90 -8.12 17.19 -7.61
CA GLY A 90 -7.16 18.28 -7.41
C GLY A 90 -7.83 19.66 -7.45
N LYS A 91 -8.72 19.89 -8.42
CA LYS A 91 -9.45 21.17 -8.55
C LYS A 91 -10.46 21.40 -7.44
N MET A 92 -11.20 20.39 -6.99
CA MET A 92 -12.09 20.50 -5.83
C MET A 92 -11.31 20.94 -4.57
N MET A 93 -10.12 20.37 -4.36
CA MET A 93 -9.24 20.71 -3.25
C MET A 93 -8.64 22.12 -3.37
N GLU A 94 -8.13 22.48 -4.55
CA GLU A 94 -7.59 23.81 -4.87
C GLU A 94 -8.63 24.93 -4.64
N ILE A 95 -9.86 24.71 -5.10
CA ILE A 95 -10.99 25.63 -4.88
C ILE A 95 -11.28 25.80 -3.39
N PHE A 96 -11.40 24.69 -2.65
CA PHE A 96 -11.73 24.72 -1.22
C PHE A 96 -10.64 25.41 -0.40
N GLN A 97 -9.36 25.13 -0.66
CA GLN A 97 -8.23 25.77 0.03
C GLN A 97 -8.16 27.29 -0.24
N ASN A 98 -8.55 27.73 -1.43
CA ASN A 98 -8.57 29.14 -1.81
C ASN A 98 -9.86 29.89 -1.41
N SER A 99 -10.87 29.20 -0.88
CA SER A 99 -12.20 29.77 -0.60
C SER A 99 -12.41 30.11 0.88
N THR A 100 -12.81 31.35 1.17
CA THR A 100 -13.12 31.78 2.54
C THR A 100 -14.46 31.21 3.02
N ASN A 101 -14.46 30.46 4.12
CA ASN A 101 -15.65 29.87 4.75
C ASN A 101 -16.49 28.94 3.83
N SER A 102 -15.87 28.32 2.83
CA SER A 102 -16.52 27.27 2.03
C SER A 102 -16.70 25.98 2.83
N ASN A 103 -17.78 25.25 2.55
CA ASN A 103 -17.91 23.84 2.89
C ASN A 103 -17.43 22.99 1.70
N ILE A 104 -16.56 22.01 1.94
CA ILE A 104 -16.06 21.13 0.88
C ILE A 104 -17.18 20.35 0.17
N SER A 105 -18.25 20.03 0.90
CA SER A 105 -19.42 19.36 0.32
C SER A 105 -20.09 20.22 -0.74
N ASP A 106 -20.16 21.54 -0.55
CA ASP A 106 -20.74 22.46 -1.53
C ASP A 106 -19.89 22.51 -2.81
N VAL A 107 -18.55 22.52 -2.66
CA VAL A 107 -17.59 22.49 -3.78
C VAL A 107 -17.73 21.20 -4.59
N ILE A 108 -17.78 20.05 -3.91
CA ILE A 108 -18.00 18.74 -4.55
C ILE A 108 -19.38 18.70 -5.23
N ASN A 109 -20.44 19.18 -4.57
CA ASN A 109 -21.80 19.22 -5.14
C ASN A 109 -21.90 20.10 -6.40
N GLU A 110 -21.24 21.26 -6.42
CA GLU A 110 -21.20 22.13 -7.60
C GLU A 110 -20.43 21.45 -8.74
N PHE A 111 -19.27 20.88 -8.46
CA PHE A 111 -18.46 20.17 -9.47
C PHE A 111 -19.22 18.97 -10.06
N LEU A 112 -19.87 18.16 -9.22
CA LEU A 112 -20.69 17.03 -9.66
C LEU A 112 -21.90 17.48 -10.51
N ASN A 113 -22.55 18.60 -10.18
CA ASN A 113 -23.64 19.16 -11.01
C ASN A 113 -23.13 19.67 -12.37
N VAL A 114 -21.97 20.35 -12.42
CA VAL A 114 -21.37 20.79 -13.69
C VAL A 114 -20.98 19.60 -14.55
N HIS A 115 -20.21 18.67 -13.98
CA HIS A 115 -19.73 17.45 -14.62
C HIS A 115 -20.90 16.59 -15.13
N LYS A 116 -21.92 16.33 -14.30
CA LYS A 116 -23.10 15.54 -14.70
C LYS A 116 -23.86 16.18 -15.85
N ARG A 117 -24.06 17.51 -15.85
CA ARG A 117 -24.76 18.17 -16.97
C ARG A 117 -24.03 18.03 -18.30
N ILE A 118 -22.69 18.01 -18.29
CA ILE A 118 -21.87 17.79 -19.48
C ILE A 118 -21.98 16.34 -19.95
N ILE A 119 -21.92 15.37 -19.02
CA ILE A 119 -22.11 13.93 -19.30
C ILE A 119 -23.51 13.61 -19.85
N ASP A 120 -24.56 14.16 -19.25
CA ASP A 120 -25.97 14.07 -19.71
C ASP A 120 -26.27 15.04 -20.87
N GLY A 121 -25.23 15.61 -21.51
CA GLY A 121 -25.33 16.66 -22.51
C GLY A 121 -25.84 16.19 -23.89
N PRO A 122 -25.89 17.11 -24.88
CA PRO A 122 -26.35 16.80 -26.24
C PRO A 122 -25.54 15.70 -26.95
N SER A 123 -24.27 15.57 -26.59
CA SER A 123 -23.41 14.44 -26.91
C SER A 123 -23.18 13.66 -25.62
N LYS A 124 -24.00 12.65 -25.34
CA LYS A 124 -23.87 11.87 -24.10
C LYS A 124 -22.49 11.23 -24.03
N ILE A 125 -21.82 11.41 -22.89
CA ILE A 125 -20.55 10.79 -22.55
C ILE A 125 -20.84 9.67 -21.53
N SER A 126 -20.12 8.55 -21.59
CA SER A 126 -20.29 7.41 -20.67
C SER A 126 -18.95 6.73 -20.40
N GLY A 127 -18.74 6.27 -19.18
CA GLY A 127 -17.47 5.66 -18.75
C GLY A 127 -16.46 6.65 -18.17
N CYS A 128 -16.91 7.82 -17.73
CA CYS A 128 -16.07 8.76 -16.99
C CYS A 128 -16.80 9.60 -15.93
N GLU A 129 -17.88 9.05 -15.39
CA GLU A 129 -18.66 9.59 -14.30
C GLU A 129 -17.81 9.71 -13.02
N ILE A 130 -17.84 10.88 -12.35
CA ILE A 130 -17.21 11.09 -11.05
C ILE A 130 -18.21 10.74 -9.94
N HIS A 131 -17.85 9.82 -9.06
CA HIS A 131 -18.69 9.36 -7.94
C HIS A 131 -18.20 9.89 -6.58
N PHE A 132 -19.14 10.11 -5.67
CA PHE A 132 -18.89 10.41 -4.24
C PHE A 132 -20.12 9.99 -3.42
N ILE A 133 -19.96 8.99 -2.53
CA ILE A 133 -20.98 8.62 -1.53
C ILE A 133 -21.16 9.74 -0.50
N LEU A 134 -20.07 10.16 0.17
CA LEU A 134 -20.14 10.98 1.38
C LEU A 134 -19.92 12.49 1.11
N ARG A 135 -19.17 12.84 0.05
CA ARG A 135 -18.89 14.24 -0.34
C ARG A 135 -18.25 15.04 0.81
N THR A 136 -17.29 14.40 1.47
CA THR A 136 -16.55 14.88 2.65
C THR A 136 -15.09 15.21 2.31
N MET A 137 -14.43 15.96 3.20
CA MET A 137 -12.99 16.19 3.14
C MET A 137 -12.23 14.85 3.15
N ASP A 138 -12.53 13.96 4.10
CA ASP A 138 -11.92 12.63 4.22
C ASP A 138 -11.96 11.82 2.91
N GLN A 139 -13.07 11.87 2.16
CA GLN A 139 -13.21 11.13 0.90
C GLN A 139 -12.34 11.75 -0.20
N LEU A 140 -12.31 13.08 -0.29
CA LEU A 140 -11.47 13.78 -1.26
C LEU A 140 -9.98 13.63 -0.97
N GLU A 141 -9.58 13.68 0.31
CA GLU A 141 -8.20 13.40 0.73
C GLU A 141 -7.79 11.97 0.37
N TYR A 142 -8.63 10.97 0.65
CA TYR A 142 -8.37 9.57 0.28
C TYR A 142 -8.18 9.40 -1.25
N LEU A 143 -9.06 9.99 -2.06
CA LEU A 143 -8.98 9.93 -3.53
C LEU A 143 -7.73 10.66 -4.09
N LEU A 144 -7.30 11.75 -3.46
CA LEU A 144 -6.04 12.41 -3.79
C LEU A 144 -4.82 11.60 -3.35
N GLU A 145 -4.92 10.83 -2.27
CA GLU A 145 -3.84 9.98 -1.79
C GLU A 145 -3.68 8.73 -2.67
N GLN A 146 -4.77 8.19 -3.24
CA GLN A 146 -4.70 7.26 -4.37
C GLN A 146 -4.00 7.88 -5.58
N LYS A 147 -4.40 9.10 -6.00
CA LYS A 147 -3.73 9.84 -7.09
C LYS A 147 -2.22 9.91 -6.85
N HIS A 148 -1.79 10.33 -5.67
CA HIS A 148 -0.36 10.49 -5.37
C HIS A 148 0.42 9.17 -5.50
N LEU A 149 -0.19 8.05 -5.14
CA LEU A 149 0.38 6.71 -5.26
C LEU A 149 0.40 6.20 -6.71
N ASP A 150 -0.73 6.24 -7.43
CA ASP A 150 -0.81 5.80 -8.83
C ASP A 150 0.20 6.55 -9.72
N ASN A 151 0.27 7.88 -9.58
CA ASN A 151 1.26 8.68 -10.31
C ASN A 151 2.70 8.34 -9.94
N TYR A 152 2.97 8.04 -8.66
CA TYR A 152 4.29 7.60 -8.23
C TYR A 152 4.68 6.27 -8.91
N PHE A 153 3.77 5.29 -8.96
CA PHE A 153 4.02 4.00 -9.59
C PHE A 153 4.16 4.13 -11.11
N ARG A 154 3.22 4.81 -11.81
CA ARG A 154 3.27 5.02 -13.28
C ARG A 154 4.56 5.71 -13.74
N ASN A 155 5.11 6.62 -12.95
CA ASN A 155 6.28 7.42 -13.31
C ASN A 155 7.54 6.99 -12.55
N PHE A 156 7.55 5.83 -11.89
CA PHE A 156 8.65 5.36 -11.04
C PHE A 156 10.00 5.37 -11.76
N GLU A 157 10.06 4.83 -12.98
CA GLU A 157 11.28 4.83 -13.78
C GLU A 157 11.71 6.24 -14.22
N ASN A 158 10.78 7.14 -14.54
CA ASN A 158 11.12 8.53 -14.83
C ASN A 158 11.73 9.21 -13.59
N ILE A 159 11.12 9.05 -12.40
CA ILE A 159 11.62 9.58 -11.12
C ILE A 159 13.01 9.00 -10.79
N LYS A 160 13.15 7.68 -10.88
CA LYS A 160 14.39 6.92 -10.61
C LYS A 160 15.54 7.36 -11.50
N ASN A 161 15.28 7.56 -12.79
CA ASN A 161 16.29 7.92 -13.78
C ASN A 161 16.54 9.45 -13.86
N SER A 162 15.65 10.27 -13.30
CA SER A 162 15.86 11.73 -13.18
C SER A 162 16.66 12.15 -11.95
N ILE A 163 16.85 11.26 -10.96
CA ILE A 163 17.67 11.52 -9.76
C ILE A 163 19.09 11.91 -10.18
N LYS A 164 19.51 13.11 -9.75
CA LYS A 164 20.83 13.67 -9.99
C LYS A 164 21.35 14.26 -8.68
N CYS A 165 22.65 14.12 -8.44
CA CYS A 165 23.31 14.61 -7.24
C CYS A 165 23.59 16.13 -7.27
N ASP A 166 22.64 16.92 -7.77
CA ASP A 166 22.65 18.38 -7.68
C ASP A 166 21.81 18.84 -6.48
N LYS A 167 22.48 19.56 -5.58
CA LYS A 167 21.90 20.17 -4.37
C LYS A 167 20.67 21.04 -4.66
N SER A 168 20.55 21.61 -5.87
CA SER A 168 19.40 22.44 -6.25
C SER A 168 18.04 21.71 -6.22
N THR A 169 18.02 20.39 -6.44
CA THR A 169 16.79 19.60 -6.55
C THR A 169 16.53 18.64 -5.38
N VAL A 170 17.55 18.35 -4.56
CA VAL A 170 17.47 17.36 -3.46
C VAL A 170 16.30 17.64 -2.51
N ASP A 171 16.07 18.89 -2.11
CA ASP A 171 14.96 19.27 -1.24
C ASP A 171 13.57 18.98 -1.84
N ILE A 172 13.44 19.03 -3.16
CA ILE A 172 12.18 18.76 -3.89
C ILE A 172 11.91 17.25 -3.85
N TYR A 173 12.93 16.44 -4.17
CA TYR A 173 12.86 14.98 -4.05
C TYR A 173 12.61 14.51 -2.62
N ILE A 174 13.27 15.10 -1.62
CA ILE A 174 13.11 14.71 -0.21
C ILE A 174 11.67 14.98 0.28
N LYS A 175 11.08 16.13 -0.05
CA LYS A 175 9.68 16.45 0.30
C LYS A 175 8.72 15.45 -0.36
N TYR A 176 8.86 15.26 -1.68
CA TYR A 176 8.03 14.34 -2.44
C TYR A 176 8.12 12.90 -1.93
N LEU A 177 9.33 12.31 -1.86
CA LEU A 177 9.48 10.94 -1.39
C LEU A 177 9.09 10.76 0.08
N ASN A 178 9.28 11.74 0.97
CA ASN A 178 8.78 11.62 2.35
C ASN A 178 7.25 11.52 2.41
N ARG A 179 6.52 12.28 1.57
CA ARG A 179 5.06 12.18 1.47
C ARG A 179 4.61 10.87 0.80
N ILE A 180 5.30 10.42 -0.25
CA ILE A 180 5.01 9.12 -0.87
C ILE A 180 5.32 7.95 0.08
N ILE A 181 6.42 7.98 0.85
CA ILE A 181 6.72 6.95 1.87
C ILE A 181 5.62 6.89 2.94
N TYR A 182 5.14 8.04 3.41
CA TYR A 182 4.02 8.10 4.34
C TYR A 182 2.76 7.45 3.75
N LEU A 183 2.39 7.79 2.51
CA LEU A 183 1.21 7.24 1.85
C LEU A 183 1.36 5.74 1.54
N TYR A 184 2.54 5.31 1.09
CA TYR A 184 2.84 3.92 0.78
C TYR A 184 2.63 3.02 2.01
N ASN A 185 3.26 3.38 3.14
CA ASN A 185 3.11 2.64 4.38
C ASN A 185 1.65 2.66 4.87
N ARG A 186 0.96 3.81 4.76
CA ARG A 186 -0.43 3.94 5.21
C ARG A 186 -1.40 3.06 4.42
N HIS A 187 -1.35 3.11 3.09
CA HIS A 187 -2.21 2.28 2.25
C HIS A 187 -1.87 0.80 2.37
N LYS A 188 -0.58 0.44 2.45
CA LYS A 188 -0.15 -0.92 2.69
C LYS A 188 -0.65 -1.49 4.03
N ASP A 189 -0.39 -0.79 5.15
CA ASP A 189 -0.52 -1.36 6.49
C ASP A 189 -1.82 -0.96 7.23
N GLU A 190 -2.41 0.21 6.93
CA GLU A 190 -3.68 0.64 7.54
C GLU A 190 -4.89 0.39 6.64
N GLU A 191 -4.75 0.63 5.33
CA GLU A 191 -5.79 0.31 4.35
C GLU A 191 -5.66 -1.13 3.80
N GLU A 192 -4.69 -1.92 4.29
CA GLU A 192 -4.48 -3.36 4.01
C GLU A 192 -4.30 -3.70 2.52
N CYS A 193 -3.82 -2.75 1.72
CA CYS A 193 -3.65 -2.93 0.27
C CYS A 193 -2.71 -4.09 -0.15
N CYS A 194 -1.88 -4.61 0.76
CA CYS A 194 -1.06 -5.79 0.54
C CYS A 194 -1.27 -6.79 1.67
N ASP A 195 -1.76 -7.99 1.35
CA ASP A 195 -1.92 -9.05 2.34
C ASP A 195 -0.59 -9.79 2.64
N GLU A 196 -0.64 -10.78 3.55
CA GLU A 196 0.53 -11.57 3.94
C GLU A 196 1.03 -12.53 2.83
N TRP A 197 0.24 -12.73 1.76
CA TRP A 197 0.55 -13.58 0.60
C TRP A 197 1.05 -12.79 -0.61
N GLY A 198 1.00 -11.45 -0.55
CA GLY A 198 1.38 -10.56 -1.65
C GLY A 198 0.24 -10.24 -2.63
N ILE A 199 -1.01 -10.58 -2.30
CA ILE A 199 -2.19 -10.16 -3.04
C ILE A 199 -2.38 -8.65 -2.83
N ASN A 200 -2.60 -7.95 -3.93
CA ASN A 200 -2.78 -6.50 -3.96
C ASN A 200 -4.27 -6.16 -4.01
N LEU A 201 -4.85 -5.78 -2.88
CA LEU A 201 -6.26 -5.42 -2.75
C LEU A 201 -6.57 -3.99 -3.26
N CYS A 202 -5.54 -3.25 -3.67
CA CYS A 202 -5.62 -1.90 -4.22
C CYS A 202 -4.91 -1.82 -5.58
N ASN A 203 -4.97 -2.89 -6.37
CA ASN A 203 -4.24 -3.12 -7.62
C ASN A 203 -4.32 -1.99 -8.65
N GLU A 204 -5.36 -1.17 -8.58
CA GLU A 204 -5.59 -0.07 -9.50
C GLU A 204 -4.65 1.12 -9.27
N TYR A 205 -4.33 1.45 -8.02
CA TYR A 205 -3.54 2.63 -7.66
C TYR A 205 -2.30 2.31 -6.80
N PHE A 206 -2.16 1.05 -6.38
CA PHE A 206 -1.09 0.58 -5.50
C PHE A 206 -0.26 -0.53 -6.16
N SER A 207 1.01 -0.65 -5.77
CA SER A 207 1.82 -1.84 -6.09
C SER A 207 2.55 -2.37 -4.85
N CYS A 208 2.34 -3.65 -4.57
CA CYS A 208 2.98 -4.37 -3.47
C CYS A 208 4.39 -4.89 -3.80
N LEU A 209 4.82 -4.78 -5.06
CA LEU A 209 6.11 -5.29 -5.52
C LEU A 209 7.27 -4.54 -4.86
N SER A 210 8.29 -5.29 -4.43
CA SER A 210 9.39 -4.77 -3.62
C SER A 210 10.25 -3.72 -4.32
N GLU A 211 10.39 -3.81 -5.63
CA GLU A 211 11.16 -2.88 -6.47
C GLU A 211 10.58 -1.46 -6.50
N PHE A 212 9.26 -1.31 -6.37
CA PHE A 212 8.57 -0.02 -6.39
C PHE A 212 8.49 0.67 -5.01
N LYS A 213 9.13 0.14 -3.96
CA LYS A 213 9.13 0.78 -2.65
C LYS A 213 9.83 2.15 -2.70
N PRO A 214 9.22 3.25 -2.21
CA PRO A 214 9.83 4.58 -2.28
C PRO A 214 11.08 4.76 -1.40
N THR A 215 11.36 3.79 -0.51
CA THR A 215 12.65 3.67 0.20
C THR A 215 13.82 3.43 -0.76
N GLU A 216 13.62 2.71 -1.85
CA GLU A 216 14.67 2.36 -2.84
C GLU A 216 15.06 3.54 -3.75
N LEU A 217 14.24 4.59 -3.77
CA LEU A 217 14.59 5.86 -4.38
C LEU A 217 15.22 6.81 -3.36
N LYS A 218 14.78 6.77 -2.09
CA LYS A 218 15.36 7.60 -1.03
C LYS A 218 16.83 7.27 -0.76
N SER A 219 17.20 5.99 -0.74
CA SER A 219 18.61 5.56 -0.63
C SER A 219 19.48 6.07 -1.79
N LYS A 220 18.91 6.28 -2.99
CA LYS A 220 19.61 6.85 -4.16
C LYS A 220 19.75 8.38 -4.11
N LEU A 221 18.98 9.06 -3.26
CA LEU A 221 19.16 10.49 -2.97
C LEU A 221 20.32 10.76 -1.99
N GLU A 222 20.80 9.74 -1.28
CA GLU A 222 21.94 9.83 -0.34
C GLU A 222 23.29 9.83 -1.10
N CYS A 223 23.37 10.77 -2.05
CA CYS A 223 24.46 11.01 -2.99
C CYS A 223 25.82 11.18 -2.30
N GLY A 224 26.55 10.07 -2.15
CA GLY A 224 27.98 10.11 -1.85
C GLY A 224 28.35 10.25 -0.38
N THR A 225 27.50 9.86 0.58
CA THR A 225 28.01 9.54 1.95
C THR A 225 28.96 8.33 1.93
N LEU A 226 28.93 7.54 0.85
CA LEU A 226 29.91 6.50 0.50
C LEU A 226 31.18 7.09 -0.14
N HIS A 227 31.92 7.91 0.60
CA HIS A 227 33.26 8.36 0.20
C HIS A 227 34.33 8.18 1.29
N SER A 228 34.15 7.22 2.20
CA SER A 228 35.18 6.80 3.16
C SER A 228 35.10 5.31 3.60
N THR A 229 34.99 4.38 2.65
CA THR A 229 35.45 3.00 2.84
C THR A 229 36.35 2.61 1.66
N GLN A 230 37.66 2.65 1.87
CA GLN A 230 38.62 2.15 0.89
C GLN A 230 38.46 0.63 0.72
N GLY A 231 38.34 0.17 -0.52
CA GLY A 231 37.99 -1.22 -0.79
C GLY A 231 39.10 -2.22 -0.44
N SER A 232 38.81 -3.13 0.48
CA SER A 232 39.48 -4.43 0.55
C SER A 232 39.07 -5.25 -0.68
N LYS A 233 39.96 -5.31 -1.70
CA LYS A 233 39.79 -6.26 -2.80
C LYS A 233 39.97 -7.67 -2.26
N GLU A 234 38.89 -8.44 -2.12
CA GLU A 234 39.01 -9.90 -2.01
C GLU A 234 39.51 -10.46 -3.34
N VAL A 235 40.82 -10.69 -3.40
CA VAL A 235 41.44 -11.45 -4.48
C VAL A 235 41.12 -12.92 -4.23
N VAL A 236 40.14 -13.44 -4.97
CA VAL A 236 39.82 -14.87 -5.00
C VAL A 236 41.05 -15.64 -5.48
N LYS A 237 41.84 -16.15 -4.54
CA LYS A 237 42.93 -17.09 -4.81
C LYS A 237 42.39 -18.51 -4.74
N SER A 238 42.07 -19.05 -5.91
CA SER A 238 41.88 -20.50 -6.07
C SER A 238 43.17 -21.24 -5.70
N TYR A 239 43.10 -22.12 -4.71
CA TYR A 239 44.16 -23.10 -4.44
C TYR A 239 43.61 -24.51 -4.67
N VAL A 240 44.00 -25.08 -5.81
CA VAL A 240 43.96 -26.53 -6.03
C VAL A 240 45.07 -27.14 -5.17
N ASN A 241 44.75 -28.15 -4.37
CA ASN A 241 45.72 -29.00 -3.69
C ASN A 241 45.33 -30.47 -3.92
N GLU A 242 45.99 -31.09 -4.89
CA GLU A 242 46.17 -32.54 -4.96
C GLU A 242 47.56 -32.91 -4.38
N ASN A 243 47.83 -34.21 -4.32
CA ASN A 243 49.15 -34.84 -4.15
C ASN A 243 49.75 -34.92 -2.72
N PRO A 244 50.63 -35.94 -2.45
CA PRO A 244 50.39 -36.80 -1.29
C PRO A 244 51.62 -37.01 -0.37
N LEU A 245 51.64 -38.15 0.35
CA LEU A 245 52.74 -38.73 1.15
C LEU A 245 54.15 -38.42 0.60
N ASN A 246 55.17 -38.18 1.43
CA ASN A 246 55.70 -39.24 2.28
C ASN A 246 56.57 -38.84 3.50
N SER A 247 56.81 -39.84 4.35
CA SER A 247 57.79 -40.05 5.44
C SER A 247 58.97 -39.09 5.66
N ILE A 248 59.33 -38.87 6.93
CA ILE A 248 60.57 -39.39 7.55
C ILE A 248 60.40 -39.53 9.08
N SER A 249 61.18 -40.40 9.71
CA SER A 249 61.02 -40.92 11.08
C SER A 249 62.16 -40.54 12.05
N SER A 250 61.88 -40.52 13.36
CA SER A 250 62.85 -40.90 14.40
C SER A 250 62.15 -41.34 15.69
N GLU A 251 62.82 -42.22 16.45
CA GLU A 251 62.45 -42.76 17.77
C GLU A 251 62.76 -41.73 18.90
N GLY A 252 62.34 -41.87 20.16
CA GLY A 252 61.54 -42.89 20.87
C GLY A 252 61.80 -42.83 22.39
N GLY A 253 61.17 -43.71 23.20
CA GLY A 253 61.50 -43.91 24.64
C GLY A 253 60.33 -43.74 25.62
N ASN A 254 60.35 -44.53 26.71
CA ASN A 254 59.25 -44.64 27.69
C ASN A 254 59.67 -44.23 29.12
N ASN A 255 58.67 -44.02 29.98
CA ASN A 255 58.61 -44.30 31.44
C ASN A 255 58.33 -43.12 32.39
N MET A 256 57.50 -43.43 33.40
CA MET A 256 57.21 -42.72 34.67
C MET A 256 57.79 -43.61 35.82
N PRO A 257 57.58 -43.42 37.15
CA PRO A 257 57.01 -42.29 37.92
C PRO A 257 57.81 -41.90 39.21
N LYS A 258 57.40 -40.81 39.89
CA LYS A 258 57.35 -40.54 41.37
C LYS A 258 56.93 -39.06 41.58
N GLY A 259 56.37 -38.58 42.70
CA GLY A 259 56.31 -39.09 44.09
C GLY A 259 57.19 -38.20 45.00
N GLU A 260 56.82 -37.77 46.21
CA GLU A 260 55.74 -38.15 47.15
C GLU A 260 55.33 -36.96 48.08
N ASP A 261 54.66 -37.30 49.20
CA ASP A 261 54.34 -36.50 50.42
C ASP A 261 53.19 -35.48 50.30
N GLU A 262 52.33 -35.21 51.31
CA GLU A 262 52.07 -35.74 52.69
C GLU A 262 50.58 -35.39 53.06
N ILE A 263 49.88 -35.72 54.16
CA ILE A 263 50.05 -36.48 55.43
C ILE A 263 48.64 -36.97 55.92
N SER A 264 48.52 -37.61 57.10
CA SER A 264 47.24 -37.91 57.82
C SER A 264 47.48 -37.87 59.36
N PRO A 265 46.48 -37.74 60.27
CA PRO A 265 45.70 -38.92 60.69
C PRO A 265 44.28 -38.71 61.33
N PHE A 266 43.62 -39.85 61.58
CA PHE A 266 43.05 -40.30 62.88
C PHE A 266 41.56 -40.69 62.93
N VAL A 267 41.25 -41.79 63.64
CA VAL A 267 39.91 -42.39 63.86
C VAL A 267 39.89 -43.13 65.22
N SER A 268 38.75 -43.12 65.94
CA SER A 268 38.09 -44.28 66.61
C SER A 268 37.47 -44.02 68.02
N VAL A 269 36.55 -44.94 68.41
CA VAL A 269 36.02 -45.29 69.76
C VAL A 269 34.78 -44.56 70.33
N ASN A 270 33.63 -45.26 70.18
CA ASN A 270 32.51 -45.59 71.11
C ASN A 270 31.81 -44.53 72.01
N GLY A 271 30.47 -44.67 72.21
CA GLY A 271 29.70 -43.89 73.20
C GLY A 271 28.16 -44.05 73.27
N ASP A 272 27.60 -45.28 73.26
CA ASP A 272 26.31 -45.74 73.82
C ASP A 272 24.91 -45.05 73.57
N ILE A 273 23.86 -45.81 73.91
CA ILE A 273 22.42 -45.47 74.13
C ILE A 273 21.44 -45.60 72.93
N LEU A 274 20.63 -46.68 73.00
CA LEU A 274 19.34 -46.95 72.33
C LEU A 274 18.18 -46.42 73.24
N PRO A 275 16.87 -46.43 72.87
CA PRO A 275 16.23 -46.70 71.57
C PRO A 275 15.14 -45.66 71.17
N GLN A 276 14.48 -45.83 70.01
CA GLN A 276 13.07 -46.27 69.95
C GLN A 276 12.56 -46.36 68.49
N GLU A 277 11.85 -47.44 68.16
CA GLU A 277 11.22 -47.68 66.85
C GLU A 277 9.83 -47.02 66.75
N VAL A 278 9.50 -46.52 65.55
CA VAL A 278 8.15 -46.66 64.94
C VAL A 278 8.35 -46.88 63.43
N ALA A 279 7.49 -47.69 62.82
CA ALA A 279 7.40 -47.89 61.37
C ALA A 279 6.77 -46.63 60.67
N ASP A 280 6.61 -46.53 59.34
CA ASP A 280 6.51 -47.58 58.32
C ASP A 280 6.79 -47.08 56.88
N SER A 281 6.94 -48.04 55.97
CA SER A 281 6.89 -48.01 54.49
C SER A 281 6.56 -46.70 53.74
N SER A 282 7.42 -46.33 52.77
CA SER A 282 7.00 -45.63 51.52
C SER A 282 8.09 -45.52 50.42
N THR A 283 9.00 -46.50 50.27
CA THR A 283 9.95 -46.51 49.14
C THR A 283 9.26 -46.85 47.81
N ASN A 284 8.73 -45.86 47.08
CA ASN A 284 8.34 -45.96 45.65
C ASN A 284 7.89 -44.61 45.01
N LEU A 285 8.44 -43.45 45.40
CA LEU A 285 8.08 -42.16 44.78
C LEU A 285 9.27 -41.35 44.20
N GLU A 286 10.42 -41.33 44.88
CA GLU A 286 11.62 -40.57 44.46
C GLU A 286 12.10 -40.87 43.02
N ASP A 287 12.15 -42.14 42.63
CA ASP A 287 12.83 -42.56 41.40
C ASP A 287 12.10 -42.17 40.10
N GLN A 288 10.80 -41.82 40.16
CA GLN A 288 10.09 -41.32 38.97
C GLN A 288 10.34 -39.84 38.69
N TYR A 289 10.80 -39.05 39.68
CA TYR A 289 11.00 -37.61 39.50
C TYR A 289 12.33 -37.24 38.84
N ASN A 290 13.28 -38.16 38.77
CA ASN A 290 14.60 -37.94 38.19
C ASN A 290 14.67 -38.13 36.65
N ILE A 291 13.59 -38.60 36.01
CA ILE A 291 13.53 -38.80 34.55
C ILE A 291 12.98 -37.55 33.82
N MET A 292 13.51 -36.38 34.15
CA MET A 292 13.30 -35.17 33.35
C MET A 292 14.63 -34.39 33.26
N SER A 293 15.36 -34.64 32.17
CA SER A 293 16.71 -34.11 31.96
C SER A 293 16.74 -32.57 32.04
N SER A 294 17.85 -32.01 32.55
CA SER A 294 18.06 -30.55 32.68
C SER A 294 17.66 -29.78 31.42
N ASN A 295 18.04 -30.32 30.26
CA ASN A 295 17.81 -29.75 28.94
C ASN A 295 16.31 -29.55 28.63
N PHE A 296 15.42 -30.40 29.15
CA PHE A 296 13.97 -30.23 28.99
C PHE A 296 13.45 -29.06 29.83
N ARG A 297 13.90 -28.95 31.09
CA ARG A 297 13.51 -27.86 31.99
C ARG A 297 13.98 -26.50 31.47
N ASP A 298 15.21 -26.44 30.96
CA ASP A 298 15.80 -25.22 30.42
C ASP A 298 15.16 -24.85 29.06
N GLY A 299 14.77 -25.86 28.25
CA GLY A 299 13.92 -25.68 27.08
C GLY A 299 12.51 -25.13 27.41
N LEU A 300 11.92 -25.55 28.54
CA LEU A 300 10.64 -25.03 29.02
C LEU A 300 10.71 -23.54 29.37
N PHE A 301 11.79 -23.10 30.02
CA PHE A 301 12.05 -21.69 30.29
C PHE A 301 12.25 -20.89 28.98
N GLY A 302 13.03 -21.42 28.03
CA GLY A 302 13.23 -20.81 26.71
C GLY A 302 11.90 -20.62 25.95
N ALA A 303 11.06 -21.65 25.92
CA ALA A 303 9.74 -21.59 25.28
C ALA A 303 8.81 -20.54 25.93
N SER A 304 8.86 -20.38 27.25
CA SER A 304 8.09 -19.35 27.98
C SER A 304 8.55 -17.92 27.67
N ILE A 305 9.86 -17.70 27.58
CA ILE A 305 10.43 -16.39 27.18
C ILE A 305 10.07 -16.07 25.72
N ILE A 306 10.20 -17.04 24.82
CA ILE A 306 9.82 -16.87 23.40
C ILE A 306 8.30 -16.62 23.28
N GLY A 307 7.47 -17.38 23.99
CA GLY A 307 6.02 -17.22 23.99
C GLY A 307 5.56 -15.87 24.54
N THR A 308 6.20 -15.36 25.59
CA THR A 308 5.92 -14.00 26.12
C THR A 308 6.40 -12.90 25.17
N ILE A 309 7.55 -13.07 24.49
CA ILE A 309 7.98 -12.14 23.43
C ILE A 309 6.98 -12.11 22.26
N PHE A 310 6.53 -13.27 21.76
CA PHE A 310 5.49 -13.32 20.73
C PHE A 310 4.15 -12.73 21.20
N PHE A 311 3.74 -13.01 22.44
CA PHE A 311 2.57 -12.39 23.05
C PHE A 311 2.71 -10.86 23.09
N PHE A 312 3.86 -10.31 23.49
CA PHE A 312 4.10 -8.87 23.47
C PHE A 312 4.13 -8.30 22.04
N ILE A 313 4.75 -8.97 21.07
CA ILE A 313 4.75 -8.53 19.66
C ILE A 313 3.30 -8.45 19.13
N TYR A 314 2.50 -9.48 19.35
CA TYR A 314 1.08 -9.50 19.00
C TYR A 314 0.32 -8.39 19.74
N TYR A 315 0.42 -8.36 21.06
CA TYR A 315 -0.27 -7.40 21.93
C TYR A 315 0.06 -5.95 21.59
N PHE A 316 1.33 -5.59 21.33
CA PHE A 316 1.72 -4.23 20.93
C PHE A 316 1.33 -3.90 19.48
N ARG A 317 1.39 -4.87 18.54
CA ARG A 317 0.81 -4.70 17.18
C ARG A 317 -0.69 -4.40 17.24
N PHE A 318 -1.41 -4.93 18.21
CA PHE A 318 -2.84 -4.64 18.45
C PHE A 318 -3.12 -3.52 19.48
N ARG A 319 -2.12 -3.02 20.23
CA ARG A 319 -2.29 -1.94 21.24
C ARG A 319 -1.71 -0.58 20.89
N ASN A 320 -0.87 -0.43 19.86
CA ASN A 320 -0.44 0.88 19.35
C ASN A 320 -1.56 1.61 18.56
N CYS A 321 -2.80 1.41 19.03
CA CYS A 321 -4.01 1.29 18.26
C CYS A 321 -5.17 1.78 19.13
N GLY A 322 -5.12 3.06 19.52
CA GLY A 322 -6.08 3.67 20.45
C GLY A 322 -7.52 3.76 19.92
N PRO A 323 -8.48 4.18 20.77
CA PRO A 323 -9.93 4.13 20.48
C PRO A 323 -10.43 4.95 19.28
N LYS A 324 -9.55 5.69 18.59
CA LYS A 324 -9.84 6.30 17.28
C LYS A 324 -10.08 5.25 16.19
N LEU A 325 -9.48 4.05 16.30
CA LEU A 325 -9.53 3.04 15.24
C LEU A 325 -10.92 2.45 14.98
N HIS A 326 -11.78 2.26 15.99
CA HIS A 326 -13.11 1.70 15.75
C HIS A 326 -14.01 2.63 14.91
N LYS A 327 -13.69 3.93 14.88
CA LYS A 327 -14.29 4.92 13.95
C LYS A 327 -13.57 4.95 12.59
N LYS A 328 -12.28 4.61 12.54
CA LYS A 328 -11.52 4.48 11.29
C LYS A 328 -11.92 3.21 10.52
N SER A 329 -11.96 2.03 11.13
CA SER A 329 -12.33 0.78 10.45
C SER A 329 -13.73 0.80 9.84
N ARG A 330 -14.71 1.44 10.50
CA ARG A 330 -16.05 1.67 9.92
C ARG A 330 -16.05 2.65 8.75
N LYS A 331 -15.13 3.62 8.70
CA LYS A 331 -14.95 4.51 7.53
C LYS A 331 -14.22 3.79 6.40
N LYS A 332 -13.15 3.07 6.72
CA LYS A 332 -12.37 2.22 5.81
C LYS A 332 -13.30 1.28 5.05
N LYS A 333 -14.13 0.49 5.72
CA LYS A 333 -15.10 -0.39 5.03
C LYS A 333 -16.05 0.36 4.08
N ILE A 334 -16.52 1.56 4.43
CA ILE A 334 -17.36 2.37 3.52
C ILE A 334 -16.57 2.84 2.28
N TYR A 335 -15.24 2.99 2.36
CA TYR A 335 -14.38 3.30 1.22
C TYR A 335 -13.91 2.06 0.44
N GLU A 336 -13.77 0.91 1.08
CA GLU A 336 -13.50 -0.38 0.43
C GLU A 336 -14.70 -0.86 -0.38
N ASP A 337 -15.88 -0.89 0.25
CA ASP A 337 -17.16 -1.22 -0.40
C ASP A 337 -17.42 -0.24 -1.57
N TYR A 338 -17.09 1.06 -1.41
CA TYR A 338 -17.22 2.08 -2.46
C TYR A 338 -16.32 1.84 -3.68
N VAL A 339 -15.01 1.59 -3.46
CA VAL A 339 -14.08 1.37 -4.59
C VAL A 339 -14.53 0.12 -5.36
N HIS A 340 -14.88 -0.96 -4.66
CA HIS A 340 -15.40 -2.17 -5.31
C HIS A 340 -16.70 -1.92 -6.10
N GLU A 341 -17.61 -1.05 -5.63
CA GLU A 341 -18.82 -0.65 -6.35
C GLU A 341 -18.54 0.26 -7.58
N GLU A 342 -17.56 1.18 -7.52
CA GLU A 342 -17.14 2.00 -8.67
C GLU A 342 -16.53 1.12 -9.77
N ASN A 343 -15.73 0.13 -9.37
CA ASN A 343 -14.99 -0.74 -10.28
C ASN A 343 -15.90 -1.77 -10.98
N GLU A 344 -16.89 -2.33 -10.27
CA GLU A 344 -17.93 -3.15 -10.89
C GLU A 344 -18.78 -2.36 -11.90
N GLN A 345 -19.04 -1.07 -11.63
CA GLN A 345 -19.74 -0.18 -12.57
C GLN A 345 -18.91 0.08 -13.83
N GLU A 346 -17.62 0.43 -13.72
CA GLU A 346 -16.74 0.62 -14.88
C GLU A 346 -16.57 -0.67 -15.70
N LEU A 347 -16.34 -1.82 -15.04
CA LEU A 347 -16.25 -3.12 -15.72
C LEU A 347 -17.55 -3.46 -16.48
N SER A 348 -18.71 -3.30 -15.83
CA SER A 348 -20.00 -3.63 -16.45
C SER A 348 -20.30 -2.79 -17.70
N MET A 349 -19.84 -1.55 -17.75
CA MET A 349 -20.12 -0.65 -18.87
C MET A 349 -19.22 -0.89 -20.09
N ASP A 350 -18.00 -1.38 -19.89
CA ASP A 350 -17.11 -1.81 -20.98
C ASP A 350 -17.64 -3.12 -21.63
N ASP A 351 -18.19 -4.05 -20.82
CA ASP A 351 -18.89 -5.27 -21.28
C ASP A 351 -20.17 -4.98 -22.09
N PHE A 352 -20.72 -3.76 -22.03
CA PHE A 352 -21.88 -3.33 -22.83
C PHE A 352 -21.51 -2.68 -24.18
N GLU A 353 -20.23 -2.47 -24.50
CA GLU A 353 -19.86 -2.13 -25.89
C GLU A 353 -20.03 -3.37 -26.80
N PRO A 354 -20.85 -3.30 -27.86
CA PRO A 354 -21.21 -4.47 -28.65
C PRO A 354 -20.07 -4.92 -29.56
N VAL A 355 -19.14 -5.71 -29.02
CA VAL A 355 -18.11 -6.39 -29.80
C VAL A 355 -18.79 -7.40 -30.74
N TYR A 356 -18.90 -7.04 -32.03
CA TYR A 356 -19.52 -7.86 -33.08
C TYR A 356 -18.66 -9.07 -33.47
N ILE A 357 -18.49 -10.03 -32.54
CA ILE A 357 -17.80 -11.29 -32.80
C ILE A 357 -18.73 -12.21 -33.62
N TYR A 358 -18.55 -12.20 -34.94
CA TYR A 358 -19.18 -13.17 -35.84
C TYR A 358 -18.69 -14.60 -35.54
N THR A 359 -19.37 -15.29 -34.61
CA THR A 359 -19.12 -16.69 -34.24
C THR A 359 -20.15 -17.60 -34.88
N GLN A 360 -19.68 -18.60 -35.62
CA GLN A 360 -20.55 -19.50 -36.37
C GLN A 360 -21.11 -20.60 -35.46
N SER A 361 -22.38 -20.44 -35.06
CA SER A 361 -23.26 -21.46 -34.48
C SER A 361 -22.74 -22.25 -33.25
N ASN A 362 -23.16 -21.82 -32.05
CA ASN A 362 -24.04 -22.63 -31.20
C ASN A 362 -24.67 -21.78 -30.09
N ARG A 363 -25.97 -21.97 -29.82
CA ARG A 363 -26.72 -21.18 -28.81
C ARG A 363 -26.60 -21.78 -27.41
N LEU A 364 -25.76 -21.18 -26.57
CA LEU A 364 -25.82 -21.35 -25.11
C LEU A 364 -26.78 -20.30 -24.52
N TYR A 365 -27.94 -20.74 -24.04
CA TYR A 365 -28.86 -19.90 -23.26
C TYR A 365 -28.49 -19.97 -21.78
N MET A 366 -27.80 -18.95 -21.26
CA MET A 366 -27.71 -18.73 -19.82
C MET A 366 -28.85 -17.81 -19.38
N ALA A 367 -29.75 -18.32 -18.55
CA ALA A 367 -30.87 -17.55 -17.99
C ALA A 367 -30.39 -16.75 -16.77
N TYR A 368 -30.07 -15.47 -16.98
CA TYR A 368 -29.73 -14.56 -15.89
C TYR A 368 -30.97 -14.23 -15.06
N HIS A 369 -30.93 -14.54 -13.75
CA HIS A 369 -31.99 -14.23 -12.80
C HIS A 369 -31.54 -13.10 -11.86
N PRO A 370 -31.93 -11.84 -12.10
CA PRO A 370 -31.69 -10.76 -11.14
C PRO A 370 -32.49 -11.00 -9.86
N ALA A 371 -31.87 -10.72 -8.71
CA ALA A 371 -32.49 -10.94 -7.41
C ALA A 371 -33.71 -10.02 -7.20
N ARG A 372 -34.88 -10.60 -6.94
CA ARG A 372 -36.10 -9.85 -6.60
C ARG A 372 -36.04 -9.32 -5.17
N ASN A 373 -35.81 -8.02 -5.02
CA ASN A 373 -36.46 -7.24 -3.98
C ASN A 373 -37.54 -6.38 -4.65
N SER A 374 -38.81 -6.69 -4.39
CA SER A 374 -39.95 -5.96 -4.96
C SER A 374 -41.15 -6.02 -4.01
N ASP A 375 -41.34 -4.97 -3.22
CA ASP A 375 -42.59 -4.77 -2.49
C ASP A 375 -43.75 -4.61 -3.48
N THR A 376 -44.82 -5.38 -3.27
CA THR A 376 -45.94 -5.44 -4.21
C THR A 376 -46.89 -4.26 -4.04
N ILE A 377 -46.89 -3.34 -5.00
CA ILE A 377 -48.03 -2.43 -5.24
C ILE A 377 -48.63 -2.75 -6.61
N THR A 378 -49.71 -3.52 -6.60
CA THR A 378 -50.43 -3.92 -7.81
C THR A 378 -51.23 -2.73 -8.37
N ARG A 379 -50.88 -2.25 -9.57
CA ARG A 379 -51.78 -1.43 -10.39
C ARG A 379 -52.20 -2.21 -11.63
N THR A 380 -53.46 -2.62 -11.66
CA THR A 380 -54.12 -3.06 -12.89
C THR A 380 -54.29 -1.89 -13.85
N VAL A 381 -54.04 -2.14 -15.13
CA VAL A 381 -54.38 -1.23 -16.24
C VAL A 381 -55.21 -2.06 -17.22
N HIS A 382 -56.45 -1.63 -17.46
CA HIS A 382 -57.24 -2.15 -18.57
C HIS A 382 -56.75 -1.51 -19.88
N TYR A 383 -56.80 -2.30 -20.95
CA TYR A 383 -56.82 -1.80 -22.32
C TYR A 383 -58.21 -2.08 -22.88
N ASP A 384 -58.77 -1.09 -23.59
CA ASP A 384 -59.89 -1.24 -24.52
C ASP A 384 -59.36 -1.50 -25.94
#